data_AF-A0A914CI87-F1
#
_entry.id   AF-A0A914CI87-F1
#
_cell.length_a   1.000
_cell.length_b   1.000
_cell.length_c   1.000
_cell.angle_alpha   90.00
_cell.angle_beta   90.00
_cell.angle_gamma   90.00
#
_symmetry.space_group_name_H-M   'P 1'
#
loop_
_entity.id
_entity.type
_entity.pdbx_description
1 polymer ?
#
loop_
_entity_poly.entity_id
_entity_poly.type
_entity_poly.pdbx_seq_one_letter_code
_entity_poly.pdbx_strand_id
1 'polypeptide(L)'
;MEWMLFDHAKYDKMYNCSFLSYEEWASLGHVSIPMGCWCSTCATVLLLAFNRLLDLAMPHLSDSIFHGKRIFAWLLIPICYGLYYWWFSCPCLYNSNFYACFLDPYFGLSIDHPTDVVYANFLFSINNIAIIVALGTVYIAIICALIAKTRFANSKSVSAIQRQMIFRTKTETKVTALTNTSSRNTKTAAVTVTRH
;
A
#
# COMPACT_ATOMS: atom_id res chain seq x y z
N MET A 1 -9.80 -19.57 -34.09
CA MET A 1 -9.02 -20.00 -32.92
C MET A 1 -8.25 -21.29 -33.18
N GLU A 2 -8.55 -22.04 -34.25
CA GLU A 2 -7.86 -23.28 -34.65
C GLU A 2 -6.48 -23.06 -35.31
N TRP A 3 -6.21 -21.86 -35.84
CA TRP A 3 -4.92 -21.56 -36.48
C TRP A 3 -3.73 -21.55 -35.50
N MET A 4 -3.99 -21.43 -34.19
CA MET A 4 -2.95 -21.46 -33.14
C MET A 4 -2.49 -22.88 -32.77
N LEU A 5 -3.19 -23.91 -33.24
CA LEU A 5 -2.93 -25.31 -32.86
C LEU A 5 -1.92 -26.01 -33.77
N PHE A 6 -1.71 -25.52 -34.99
CA PHE A 6 -0.88 -26.17 -36.01
C PHE A 6 0.43 -25.44 -36.33
N ASP A 7 0.62 -24.24 -35.79
CA ASP A 7 1.86 -23.48 -35.92
C ASP A 7 2.53 -23.37 -34.54
N HIS A 8 3.09 -24.50 -34.11
CA HIS A 8 3.76 -24.62 -32.81
C HIS A 8 4.91 -23.62 -32.67
N ALA A 9 5.63 -23.29 -33.75
CA ALA A 9 6.71 -22.31 -33.71
C ALA A 9 6.18 -20.90 -33.39
N LYS A 10 5.02 -20.51 -33.93
CA LYS A 10 4.40 -19.21 -33.66
C LYS A 10 3.67 -19.18 -32.33
N TYR A 11 3.09 -20.31 -31.91
CA TYR A 11 2.52 -20.51 -30.58
C TYR A 11 3.60 -20.38 -29.50
N ASP A 12 4.70 -21.14 -29.61
CA ASP A 12 5.83 -21.08 -28.69
C ASP A 12 6.44 -19.70 -28.68
N LYS A 13 6.53 -19.03 -29.84
CA LYS A 13 7.01 -17.66 -29.89
C LYS A 13 6.10 -16.68 -29.11
N MET A 14 4.77 -16.80 -29.19
CA MET A 14 3.85 -15.88 -28.47
C MET A 14 3.55 -16.29 -27.01
N TYR A 15 3.69 -17.57 -26.66
CA TYR A 15 3.36 -18.13 -25.35
C TYR A 15 4.59 -18.53 -24.51
N ASN A 16 5.80 -18.47 -25.06
CA ASN A 16 7.02 -18.52 -24.27
C ASN A 16 7.26 -17.14 -23.65
N CYS A 17 7.34 -17.09 -22.33
CA CYS A 17 7.72 -15.88 -21.58
C CYS A 17 9.13 -15.35 -21.93
N SER A 18 9.87 -16.05 -22.79
CA SER A 18 11.20 -15.71 -23.33
C SER A 18 11.15 -15.12 -24.75
N PHE A 19 10.00 -14.63 -25.22
CA PHE A 19 9.85 -14.05 -26.57
C PHE A 19 10.79 -12.86 -26.84
N LEU A 20 11.05 -12.06 -25.81
CA LEU A 20 11.99 -10.94 -25.83
C LEU A 20 13.17 -11.28 -24.90
N SER A 21 14.36 -10.84 -25.26
CA SER A 21 15.53 -10.88 -24.36
C SER A 21 15.32 -9.97 -23.14
N TYR A 22 16.10 -10.18 -22.07
CA TYR A 22 16.02 -9.34 -20.86
C TYR A 22 16.20 -7.85 -21.17
N GLU A 23 17.07 -7.50 -22.12
CA GLU A 23 17.32 -6.11 -22.54
C GLU A 23 16.16 -5.52 -23.35
N GLU A 24 15.55 -6.30 -24.23
CA GLU A 24 14.37 -5.88 -25.00
C GLU A 24 13.15 -5.73 -24.09
N TRP A 25 12.97 -6.63 -23.13
CA TRP A 25 12.03 -6.43 -22.04
C TRP A 25 12.38 -5.13 -21.30
N ALA A 26 13.58 -4.97 -20.75
CA ALA A 26 13.97 -3.77 -20.02
C ALA A 26 13.77 -2.45 -20.79
N SER A 27 13.89 -2.47 -22.13
CA SER A 27 13.68 -1.31 -23.02
C SER A 27 12.23 -0.84 -23.17
N LEU A 28 11.24 -1.70 -22.86
CA LEU A 28 9.81 -1.43 -23.09
C LEU A 28 9.15 -0.55 -22.02
N GLY A 29 9.85 -0.13 -20.96
CA GLY A 29 9.30 0.71 -19.90
C GLY A 29 8.22 -0.02 -19.10
N HIS A 30 8.64 -0.79 -18.10
CA HIS A 30 7.75 -1.74 -17.42
C HIS A 30 6.93 -1.12 -16.30
N VAL A 31 5.61 -1.26 -16.41
CA VAL A 31 4.68 -0.92 -15.32
C VAL A 31 4.81 -1.94 -14.20
N SER A 32 5.25 -1.52 -13.01
CA SER A 32 5.35 -2.39 -11.82
C SER A 32 4.24 -2.12 -10.81
N ILE A 33 3.13 -2.85 -10.96
CA ILE A 33 1.99 -2.77 -10.02
C ILE A 33 2.40 -3.12 -8.58
N PRO A 34 3.10 -4.24 -8.31
CA PRO A 34 3.41 -4.61 -6.93
C PRO A 34 4.26 -3.57 -6.21
N MET A 35 5.18 -2.94 -6.96
CA MET A 35 6.06 -1.90 -6.45
C MET A 35 5.32 -0.61 -6.13
N GLY A 36 4.47 -0.14 -7.05
CA GLY A 36 3.63 1.03 -6.82
C GLY A 36 2.70 0.84 -5.62
N CYS A 37 2.09 -0.34 -5.49
CA CYS A 37 1.25 -0.69 -4.34
C CYS A 37 2.02 -0.73 -3.03
N TRP A 38 3.24 -1.28 -3.02
CA TRP A 38 4.11 -1.29 -1.83
C TRP A 38 4.42 0.14 -1.37
N CYS A 39 5.02 0.96 -2.24
CA CYS A 39 5.41 2.32 -1.90
C CYS A 39 4.21 3.19 -1.48
N SER A 40 3.05 3.03 -2.13
CA SER A 40 1.81 3.70 -1.74
C SER A 40 1.33 3.29 -0.35
N THR A 41 1.37 1.99 -0.04
CA THR A 41 0.96 1.46 1.26
C THR A 41 1.86 2.03 2.35
N CYS A 42 3.17 2.01 2.14
CA CYS A 42 4.11 2.50 3.14
C CYS A 42 3.97 4.02 3.38
N ALA A 43 3.77 4.81 2.32
CA ALA A 43 3.48 6.25 2.44
C ALA A 43 2.15 6.51 3.18
N THR A 44 1.11 5.70 2.92
CA THR A 44 -0.20 5.81 3.58
C THR A 44 -0.09 5.50 5.08
N VAL A 45 0.68 4.48 5.46
CA VAL A 45 0.92 4.12 6.86
C VAL A 45 1.65 5.24 7.60
N LEU A 46 2.63 5.88 6.97
CA LEU A 46 3.33 7.02 7.56
C LEU A 46 2.40 8.22 7.78
N LEU A 47 1.57 8.55 6.78
CA LEU A 47 0.56 9.60 6.89
C LEU A 47 -0.42 9.31 8.04
N LEU A 48 -0.87 8.07 8.17
CA LEU A 48 -1.76 7.65 9.26
C LEU A 48 -1.10 7.75 10.63
N ALA A 49 0.16 7.32 10.75
CA ALA A 49 0.91 7.42 12.00
C ALA A 49 1.11 8.89 12.41
N PHE A 50 1.41 9.76 11.44
CA PHE A 50 1.52 11.21 11.68
C PHE A 50 0.20 11.83 12.12
N ASN A 51 -0.92 11.47 11.47
CA ASN A 51 -2.25 11.88 11.89
C ASN A 51 -2.54 11.48 13.35
N ARG A 52 -2.17 10.26 13.75
CA ARG A 52 -2.32 9.79 15.15
C ARG A 52 -1.46 10.56 16.14
N LEU A 53 -0.23 10.89 15.76
CA LEU A 53 0.64 11.72 16.59
C LEU A 53 0.04 13.11 16.81
N LEU A 54 -0.48 13.75 15.76
CA LEU A 54 -1.09 15.07 15.85
C LEU A 54 -2.40 15.05 16.66
N ASP A 55 -3.26 14.06 16.44
CA ASP A 55 -4.50 13.88 17.22
C ASP A 55 -4.20 13.75 18.72
N LEU A 56 -3.12 13.04 19.07
CA LEU A 56 -2.70 12.85 20.45
C LEU A 56 -2.02 14.09 21.04
N ALA A 57 -1.08 14.71 20.33
CA ALA A 57 -0.27 15.81 20.84
C ALA A 57 -1.05 17.14 20.82
N MET A 58 -1.71 17.45 19.70
CA MET A 58 -2.34 18.75 19.41
C MET A 58 -3.65 18.57 18.61
N PRO A 59 -4.76 18.21 19.27
CA PRO A 59 -6.03 17.90 18.58
C PRO A 59 -6.57 19.07 17.75
N HIS A 60 -6.34 20.32 18.18
CA HIS A 60 -6.74 21.51 17.41
C HIS A 60 -6.05 21.58 16.03
N LEU A 61 -4.78 21.18 15.96
CA LEU A 61 -4.03 21.19 14.70
C LEU A 61 -4.45 20.01 13.81
N SER A 62 -4.69 18.84 14.41
CA SER A 62 -5.24 17.68 13.72
C SER A 62 -6.56 18.02 13.01
N ASP A 63 -7.46 18.70 13.71
CA ASP A 63 -8.75 19.13 13.16
C ASP A 63 -8.57 20.16 12.03
N SER A 64 -7.68 21.15 12.20
CA SER A 64 -7.44 22.12 11.13
C SER A 64 -6.84 21.50 9.84
N ILE A 65 -5.96 20.52 9.98
CA ILE A 65 -5.21 19.95 8.84
C ILE A 65 -5.99 18.81 8.15
N PHE A 66 -6.64 17.93 8.91
CA PHE A 66 -7.23 16.70 8.38
C PHE A 66 -8.77 16.69 8.32
N HIS A 67 -9.46 17.73 8.80
CA HIS A 67 -10.92 17.68 8.85
C HIS A 67 -11.61 17.83 7.48
N GLY A 68 -12.78 17.20 7.36
CA GLY A 68 -13.66 17.31 6.20
C GLY A 68 -13.04 16.73 4.93
N LYS A 69 -13.07 17.52 3.84
CA LYS A 69 -12.60 17.05 2.52
C LYS A 69 -11.07 17.11 2.36
N ARG A 70 -10.35 17.75 3.30
CA ARG A 70 -8.90 17.97 3.21
C ARG A 70 -8.11 16.66 3.33
N ILE A 71 -8.59 15.69 4.11
CA ILE A 71 -7.96 14.36 4.20
C ILE A 71 -7.86 13.65 2.84
N PHE A 72 -8.85 13.84 1.96
CA PHE A 72 -8.79 13.25 0.61
C PHE A 72 -7.68 13.88 -0.25
N ALA A 73 -7.42 15.17 -0.06
CA ALA A 73 -6.27 15.83 -0.71
C ALA A 73 -4.94 15.27 -0.18
N TRP A 74 -4.83 15.00 1.13
CA TRP A 74 -3.66 14.35 1.71
C TRP A 74 -3.48 12.90 1.25
N LEU A 75 -4.57 12.16 1.05
CA LEU A 75 -4.55 10.81 0.47
C LEU A 75 -4.14 10.78 -1.00
N LEU A 76 -4.24 11.90 -1.72
CA LEU A 76 -3.73 11.99 -3.08
C LEU A 76 -2.20 11.85 -3.13
N ILE A 77 -1.50 12.28 -2.07
CA ILE A 77 -0.03 12.20 -1.99
C ILE A 77 0.49 10.76 -2.10
N PRO A 78 0.07 9.79 -1.25
CA PRO A 78 0.51 8.40 -1.38
C PRO A 78 0.04 7.75 -2.68
N ILE A 79 -1.11 8.17 -3.24
CA ILE A 79 -1.59 7.69 -4.54
C ILE A 79 -0.65 8.14 -5.66
N CYS A 80 -0.35 9.43 -5.75
CA CYS A 80 0.59 9.97 -6.73
C CYS A 80 2.00 9.37 -6.57
N TYR A 81 2.45 9.19 -5.33
CA TYR A 81 3.72 8.54 -5.03
C TYR A 81 3.75 7.08 -5.52
N GLY A 82 2.69 6.32 -5.28
CA GLY A 82 2.54 4.96 -5.82
C GLY A 82 2.49 4.92 -7.34
N LEU A 83 1.75 5.84 -7.97
CA LEU A 83 1.66 5.95 -9.44
C LEU A 83 3.03 6.25 -10.08
N TYR A 84 3.86 7.06 -9.43
CA TYR A 84 5.23 7.29 -9.86
C TYR A 84 6.04 5.98 -9.88
N TYR A 85 6.03 5.20 -8.79
CA TYR A 85 6.72 3.90 -8.77
C TYR A 85 6.08 2.89 -9.72
N TRP A 86 4.78 2.97 -9.93
CA TRP A 86 4.11 2.08 -10.89
C TRP A 86 4.64 2.30 -12.31
N TRP A 87 4.79 3.54 -12.76
CA TRP A 87 5.18 3.83 -14.15
C TRP A 87 6.69 3.82 -14.39
N PHE A 88 7.49 4.23 -13.40
CA PHE A 88 8.92 4.50 -13.58
C PHE A 88 9.85 3.53 -12.85
N SER A 89 9.32 2.55 -12.11
CA SER A 89 10.15 1.61 -11.36
C SER A 89 10.32 0.28 -12.09
N CYS A 90 11.53 -0.27 -11.98
CA CYS A 90 11.84 -1.63 -12.42
C CYS A 90 10.89 -2.65 -11.74
N PRO A 91 10.36 -3.64 -12.49
CA PRO A 91 9.46 -4.64 -11.93
C PRO A 91 10.17 -5.59 -10.98
N CYS A 92 9.53 -5.89 -9.85
CA CYS A 92 9.91 -6.99 -8.98
C CYS A 92 9.14 -8.26 -9.38
N LEU A 93 9.79 -9.41 -9.28
CA LEU A 93 9.19 -10.71 -9.59
C LEU A 93 8.80 -11.45 -8.32
N TYR A 94 7.60 -12.02 -8.33
CA TYR A 94 7.11 -12.83 -7.22
C TYR A 94 7.77 -14.20 -7.21
N ASN A 95 8.38 -14.55 -6.08
CA ASN A 95 8.95 -15.87 -5.84
C ASN A 95 8.04 -16.67 -4.88
N SER A 96 7.57 -17.83 -5.34
CA SER A 96 6.68 -18.71 -4.57
C SER A 96 7.36 -19.42 -3.41
N ASN A 97 8.68 -19.64 -3.47
CA ASN A 97 9.42 -20.32 -2.40
C ASN A 97 9.56 -19.42 -1.15
N PHE A 98 9.63 -18.11 -1.36
CA PHE A 98 9.83 -17.12 -0.29
C PHE A 98 8.61 -16.22 -0.04
N TYR A 99 7.52 -16.41 -0.79
CA TYR A 99 6.26 -15.65 -0.68
C TYR A 99 6.46 -14.12 -0.77
N ALA A 100 7.42 -13.67 -1.57
CA ALA A 100 7.80 -12.26 -1.65
C ALA A 100 8.22 -11.87 -3.07
N CYS A 101 8.14 -10.58 -3.37
CA CYS A 101 8.65 -10.04 -4.63
C CYS A 101 10.11 -9.59 -4.46
N PHE A 102 10.97 -10.04 -5.36
CA PHE A 102 12.40 -9.70 -5.38
C PHE A 102 12.74 -8.87 -6.60
N LEU A 103 13.73 -7.99 -6.45
CA LEU A 103 14.31 -7.22 -7.56
C LEU A 103 15.19 -8.12 -8.44
N ASP A 104 15.87 -9.07 -7.80
CA ASP A 104 16.67 -10.09 -8.48
C ASP A 104 15.75 -11.22 -8.98
N PRO A 105 15.65 -11.41 -10.32
CA PRO A 105 14.82 -12.45 -10.91
C PRO A 105 15.33 -13.87 -10.63
N TYR A 106 16.63 -14.03 -10.34
CA TYR A 106 17.27 -15.30 -10.10
C TYR A 106 17.34 -15.68 -8.61
N PHE A 107 16.80 -14.83 -7.74
CA PHE A 107 16.83 -15.04 -6.31
C PHE A 107 16.22 -16.40 -5.94
N GLY A 108 17.05 -17.34 -5.47
CA GLY A 108 16.62 -18.67 -5.06
C GLY A 108 16.33 -19.66 -6.20
N LEU A 109 16.80 -19.38 -7.42
CA LEU A 109 16.80 -20.32 -8.54
C LEU A 109 18.21 -20.94 -8.71
N SER A 110 18.27 -22.26 -8.93
CA SER A 110 19.53 -22.99 -9.17
C SER A 110 19.93 -22.96 -10.65
N ILE A 111 19.91 -21.78 -11.27
CA ILE A 111 20.22 -21.56 -12.68
C ILE A 111 21.49 -20.72 -12.75
N ASP A 112 22.44 -21.07 -13.61
CA ASP A 112 23.60 -20.22 -13.87
C ASP A 112 23.13 -18.90 -14.50
N HIS A 113 23.41 -17.79 -13.83
CA HIS A 113 23.01 -16.45 -14.24
C HIS A 113 24.19 -15.47 -14.14
N PRO A 114 24.17 -14.37 -14.91
CA PRO A 114 25.21 -13.34 -14.84
C PRO A 114 25.27 -12.74 -13.43
N THR A 115 26.41 -12.89 -12.76
CA THR A 115 26.63 -12.38 -11.39
C THR A 115 27.15 -10.94 -11.35
N ASP A 116 27.49 -10.40 -12.52
CA ASP A 116 27.99 -9.05 -12.75
C ASP A 116 26.87 -8.01 -12.87
N VAL A 117 25.62 -8.46 -13.08
CA VAL A 117 24.46 -7.57 -13.18
C VAL A 117 23.82 -7.39 -11.81
N VAL A 118 23.90 -6.17 -11.27
CA VAL A 118 23.28 -5.84 -9.98
C VAL A 118 21.82 -5.43 -10.18
N TYR A 119 20.90 -6.34 -9.85
CA TYR A 119 19.45 -6.08 -9.85
C TYR A 119 19.03 -5.27 -8.62
N ALA A 120 19.33 -3.98 -8.61
CA ALA A 120 18.99 -3.08 -7.51
C ALA A 120 18.19 -1.86 -7.98
N ASN A 121 17.23 -1.44 -7.16
CA ASN A 121 16.53 -0.18 -7.33
C ASN A 121 16.92 0.77 -6.19
N PHE A 122 17.75 1.76 -6.50
CA PHE A 122 18.26 2.70 -5.51
C PHE A 122 17.14 3.52 -4.83
N LEU A 123 16.14 3.96 -5.59
CA LEU A 123 15.02 4.74 -5.05
C LEU A 123 14.19 3.91 -4.06
N PHE A 124 13.98 2.62 -4.36
CA PHE A 124 13.32 1.70 -3.44
C PHE A 124 14.10 1.48 -2.15
N SER A 125 15.42 1.29 -2.25
CA SER A 125 16.27 1.13 -1.07
C SER A 125 16.21 2.36 -0.17
N ILE A 126 16.22 3.57 -0.76
CA ILE A 126 16.01 4.81 -0.01
C ILE A 126 14.62 4.83 0.64
N ASN A 127 13.57 4.47 -0.11
CA ASN A 127 12.20 4.43 0.42
C ASN A 127 12.11 3.53 1.67
N ASN A 128 12.63 2.30 1.60
CA ASN A 128 12.57 1.35 2.71
C ASN A 128 13.31 1.87 3.94
N ILE A 129 14.53 2.40 3.78
CA ILE A 129 15.30 2.97 4.89
C ILE A 129 14.57 4.18 5.49
N ALA A 130 14.09 5.10 4.64
CA ALA A 130 13.38 6.29 5.06
C ALA A 130 12.14 5.94 5.88
N ILE A 131 11.40 4.90 5.50
CA ILE A 131 10.16 4.49 6.17
C ILE A 131 10.45 3.84 7.51
N ILE A 132 11.49 3.00 7.62
CA ILE A 132 11.92 2.43 8.90
C ILE A 132 12.27 3.56 9.88
N VAL A 133 13.07 4.52 9.44
CA VAL A 133 13.50 5.67 10.26
C VAL A 133 12.29 6.53 10.64
N ALA A 134 11.49 6.95 9.66
CA ALA A 134 10.37 7.87 9.87
C ALA A 134 9.28 7.26 10.76
N LEU A 135 8.85 6.03 10.48
CA LEU A 135 7.88 5.33 11.34
C LEU A 135 8.44 5.14 12.74
N GLY A 136 9.70 4.70 12.88
CA GLY A 136 10.36 4.57 14.18
C GLY A 136 10.27 5.86 15.00
N THR A 137 10.65 6.99 14.40
CA THR A 137 10.55 8.31 15.07
C THR A 137 9.12 8.70 15.43
N VAL A 138 8.14 8.49 14.54
CA VAL A 138 6.74 8.84 14.80
C VAL A 138 6.16 7.99 15.93
N TYR A 139 6.43 6.69 15.94
CA TYR A 139 5.95 5.79 17.00
C TYR A 139 6.60 6.09 18.35
N ILE A 140 7.90 6.38 18.40
CA ILE A 140 8.56 6.84 19.62
C ILE A 140 7.91 8.13 20.12
N ALA A 141 7.65 9.09 19.23
CA ALA A 141 6.98 10.34 19.59
C ALA A 141 5.55 10.10 20.12
N ILE A 142 4.79 9.17 19.53
CA ILE A 142 3.47 8.77 20.02
C ILE A 142 3.58 8.23 21.45
N ILE A 143 4.52 7.31 21.70
CA ILE A 143 4.74 6.73 23.02
C ILE A 143 5.11 7.82 24.03
N CYS A 144 6.03 8.72 23.69
CA CYS A 144 6.41 9.84 24.55
C CYS A 144 5.21 10.76 24.85
N ALA A 145 4.42 11.12 23.84
CA ALA A 145 3.22 11.94 24.00
C ALA A 145 2.14 11.24 24.86
N LEU A 146 1.97 9.93 24.70
CA LEU A 146 1.07 9.12 25.53
C LEU A 146 1.54 9.15 27.00
N ILE A 147 2.82 8.90 27.25
CA ILE A 147 3.37 8.90 28.61
C ILE A 147 3.22 10.28 29.24
N ALA A 148 3.58 11.36 28.52
CA ALA A 148 3.42 12.73 29.01
C ALA A 148 1.96 12.99 29.40
N LYS A 149 1.00 12.73 28.51
CA LYS A 149 -0.42 12.91 28.83
C LYS A 149 -0.90 12.04 29.99
N THR A 150 -0.38 10.83 30.15
CA THR A 150 -0.72 9.94 31.28
C THR A 150 -0.14 10.41 32.61
N ARG A 151 1.03 11.03 32.58
CA ARG A 151 1.68 11.57 33.78
C ARG A 151 1.04 12.89 34.23
N PHE A 152 0.63 13.74 33.29
CA PHE A 152 -0.06 14.99 33.59
C PHE A 152 -1.56 14.81 33.90
N ALA A 153 -2.23 13.82 33.30
CA ALA A 153 -3.62 13.52 33.59
C ALA A 153 -3.73 12.36 34.60
N ASN A 154 -3.97 12.67 35.89
CA ASN A 154 -4.21 11.70 36.95
C ASN A 154 -5.11 10.54 36.50
N SER A 155 -4.51 9.36 36.24
CA SER A 155 -4.97 7.96 36.10
C SER A 155 -6.35 7.62 35.43
N LYS A 156 -7.39 8.44 35.56
CA LYS A 156 -8.74 8.18 35.03
C LYS A 156 -8.96 8.63 33.59
N SER A 157 -8.24 9.66 33.12
CA SER A 157 -8.45 10.24 31.79
C SER A 157 -7.85 9.38 30.66
N VAL A 158 -6.71 8.74 30.88
CA VAL A 158 -6.03 7.96 29.83
C VAL A 158 -6.72 6.63 29.53
N SER A 159 -7.33 5.98 30.53
CA SER A 159 -8.22 4.84 30.31
C SER A 159 -9.43 5.22 29.43
N ALA A 160 -9.93 6.46 29.55
CA ALA A 160 -10.98 6.98 28.68
C ALA A 160 -10.49 7.26 27.25
N ILE A 161 -9.24 7.70 27.06
CA ILE A 161 -8.63 7.92 25.73
C ILE A 161 -8.33 6.59 25.03
N GLN A 162 -7.78 5.59 25.73
CA GLN A 162 -7.64 4.22 25.20
C GLN A 162 -9.01 3.61 24.87
N ARG A 163 -10.02 3.79 25.73
CA ARG A 163 -11.41 3.40 25.44
C ARG A 163 -11.98 4.16 24.26
N GLN A 164 -11.68 5.45 24.08
CA GLN A 164 -12.14 6.23 22.93
C GLN A 164 -11.46 5.80 21.63
N MET A 165 -10.16 5.49 21.61
CA MET A 165 -9.51 5.01 20.39
C MET A 165 -10.05 3.64 19.97
N ILE A 166 -10.28 2.73 20.92
CA ILE A 166 -10.89 1.41 20.67
C ILE A 166 -12.38 1.55 20.32
N PHE A 167 -13.11 2.47 20.94
CA PHE A 167 -14.52 2.71 20.64
C PHE A 167 -14.70 3.38 19.28
N ARG A 168 -13.90 4.40 18.95
CA ARG A 168 -13.94 5.10 17.65
C ARG A 168 -13.63 4.16 16.50
N THR A 169 -12.63 3.29 16.62
CA THR A 169 -12.39 2.22 15.63
C THR A 169 -13.58 1.26 15.52
N LYS A 170 -14.14 0.78 16.64
CA LYS A 170 -15.34 -0.10 16.60
C LYS A 170 -16.57 0.58 16.00
N THR A 171 -16.73 1.89 16.20
CA THR A 171 -17.89 2.65 15.72
C THR A 171 -17.77 2.94 14.22
N GLU A 172 -16.58 3.33 13.74
CA GLU A 172 -16.32 3.50 12.31
C GLU A 172 -16.50 2.18 11.52
N THR A 173 -16.07 1.04 12.07
CA THR A 173 -16.29 -0.27 11.43
C THR A 173 -17.78 -0.64 11.38
N LYS A 174 -18.55 -0.34 12.45
CA LYS A 174 -20.00 -0.58 12.49
C LYS A 174 -20.77 0.34 11.54
N VAL A 175 -20.43 1.62 11.47
CA VAL A 175 -21.06 2.58 10.55
C VAL A 175 -20.77 2.16 9.11
N THR A 176 -19.52 1.80 8.79
CA THR A 176 -19.15 1.30 7.45
C THR A 176 -19.90 0.01 7.09
N ALA A 177 -20.06 -0.91 8.05
CA ALA A 177 -20.86 -2.13 7.84
C ALA A 177 -22.33 -1.79 7.55
N LEU A 178 -22.96 -0.91 8.34
CA LEU A 178 -24.37 -0.52 8.18
C LEU A 178 -24.63 0.25 6.89
N THR A 179 -23.71 1.14 6.49
CA THR A 179 -23.79 1.85 5.20
C THR A 179 -23.68 0.88 4.02
N ASN A 180 -22.82 -0.13 4.12
CA ASN A 180 -22.71 -1.18 3.09
C ASN A 180 -23.97 -2.05 2.99
N THR A 181 -24.59 -2.41 4.12
CA THR A 181 -25.86 -3.18 4.11
C THR A 181 -27.03 -2.35 3.56
N SER A 182 -27.10 -1.06 3.90
CA SER A 182 -28.13 -0.14 3.40
C SER A 182 -28.03 0.05 1.88
N SER A 183 -26.80 0.24 1.35
CA SER A 183 -26.52 0.33 -0.09
C SER A 183 -26.83 -0.97 -0.84
N ARG A 184 -26.56 -2.13 -0.22
CA ARG A 184 -26.91 -3.44 -0.78
C ARG A 184 -28.42 -3.62 -0.89
N ASN A 185 -29.16 -3.25 0.15
CA ASN A 185 -30.62 -3.38 0.18
C ASN A 185 -31.32 -2.44 -0.80
N THR A 186 -30.81 -1.22 -1.01
CA THR A 186 -31.35 -0.29 -2.03
C THR A 186 -31.10 -0.80 -3.45
N LYS A 187 -29.93 -1.39 -3.73
CA LYS A 187 -29.65 -2.01 -5.03
C LYS A 187 -30.52 -3.23 -5.29
N THR A 188 -30.75 -4.09 -4.29
CA THR A 188 -31.64 -5.24 -4.43
C THR A 188 -33.09 -4.80 -4.64
N ALA A 189 -33.56 -3.78 -3.91
CA ALA A 189 -34.91 -3.24 -4.09
C ALA A 189 -35.11 -2.60 -5.48
N ALA A 190 -34.11 -1.89 -6.01
CA ALA A 190 -34.18 -1.29 -7.35
C ALA A 190 -34.24 -2.35 -8.48
N VAL A 191 -33.59 -3.50 -8.29
CA VAL A 191 -33.61 -4.62 -9.26
C VAL A 191 -34.94 -5.40 -9.21
N THR A 192 -35.59 -5.47 -8.06
CA THR A 192 -36.91 -6.12 -7.94
C THR A 192 -38.03 -5.27 -8.55
N VAL A 193 -37.94 -3.93 -8.48
CA VAL A 193 -38.97 -3.02 -9.01
C VAL A 193 -38.91 -2.90 -10.55
N THR A 194 -37.77 -3.13 -11.17
CA THR A 194 -37.60 -3.09 -12.64
C THR A 194 -37.91 -4.40 -13.36
N ARG A 195 -38.35 -5.43 -12.62
CA ARG A 195 -38.74 -6.75 -13.16
C ARG A 195 -40.26 -6.98 -13.24
N HIS A 196 -41.07 -5.93 -13.09
CA HIS A 196 -42.52 -5.96 -13.30
C HIS A 196 -42.92 -5.14 -14.51
#